data_AF-J9FG01-F1
#
_entry.id   AF-J9FG01-F1
#
_cell.length_a   1.000
_cell.length_b   1.000
_cell.length_c   1.000
_cell.angle_alpha   90.00
_cell.angle_beta   90.00
_cell.angle_gamma   90.00
#
_symmetry.space_group_name_H-M   'P 1'
#
loop_
_entity.id
_entity.type
_entity.pdbx_description
1 polymer ?
#
loop_
_entity_poly.entity_id
_entity_poly.type
_entity_poly.pdbx_seq_one_letter_code
_entity_poly.pdbx_strand_id
1 'polypeptide(L)'
;MRMFSATNDPALSVVDLKTFLTTEQQFDDIDEEKAASIIDNFETAKQGIKILGPIGFRWLLLGEWGNIMKPGHERVFQDMDHTLSHYYVNSSHNTYLTGLQMKGEATVEGYINALKKGVRLLELDVFDGEEGEPCITHKRTFIKTITLQDALKEIDAYAFKTNPYPVILTIENHVGLPQQKAMSRIFKEVLGDKIYMRPENGASQPLPSPNALKNKYLLRGKKLRAERGLDRKFDQDIDKTVQNNNENKDIKLDPEFSQLISLPSVKLSNNIFKDIDEHPMDGSSSLSEGKVANYMESGYSLAAYTSKRFVKSFPKGLRQDSSNMDPIPSWLCGIQSVAMNMQTTGEYLDIVNGLFRTNGNCGYVLKSKTLIDGLDPRMPEVSSSVVTTMLVGVISGQYLPTVSQANDVIDPYVTIEIFGIPADSRKFRTKTIRNNGFNPQFNETFTFPLHFPDFALLRFCVKDFDSTSANDFVGEFTIPVKSIRAGYSHIRLNTGNLRTVDESASLFIRIAFE
;
A
#
# COMPACT_ATOMS: atom_id res chain seq x y z
N MET A 1 14.67 -30.03 -11.97
CA MET A 1 14.77 -30.44 -13.38
C MET A 1 14.61 -31.94 -13.56
N ARG A 2 15.46 -32.82 -12.98
CA ARG A 2 15.27 -34.28 -13.07
C ARG A 2 13.85 -34.75 -12.71
N MET A 3 13.26 -34.16 -11.67
CA MET A 3 11.87 -34.41 -11.24
C MET A 3 10.80 -34.16 -12.32
N PHE A 4 11.12 -33.35 -13.35
CA PHE A 4 10.19 -32.94 -14.40
C PHE A 4 10.61 -33.47 -15.78
N SER A 5 11.65 -34.30 -15.84
CA SER A 5 12.16 -34.90 -17.07
C SER A 5 11.63 -36.32 -17.20
N ALA A 6 10.97 -36.64 -18.31
CA ALA A 6 10.52 -38.01 -18.59
C ALA A 6 11.67 -39.03 -18.62
N THR A 7 12.90 -38.61 -18.95
CA THR A 7 14.10 -39.47 -18.96
C THR A 7 14.90 -39.42 -17.66
N ASN A 8 14.45 -38.64 -16.67
CA ASN A 8 15.17 -38.37 -15.41
C ASN A 8 16.56 -37.73 -15.60
N ASP A 9 16.81 -37.16 -16.77
CA ASP A 9 18.04 -36.43 -17.09
C ASP A 9 17.95 -34.97 -16.64
N PRO A 10 19.09 -34.28 -16.47
CA PRO A 10 19.10 -32.85 -16.28
C PRO A 10 18.86 -32.12 -17.62
N ALA A 11 17.72 -32.41 -18.25
CA ALA A 11 17.30 -31.86 -19.54
C ALA A 11 15.77 -31.97 -19.65
N LEU A 12 15.12 -30.94 -20.19
CA LEU A 12 13.68 -30.96 -20.47
C LEU A 12 13.45 -30.89 -21.98
N SER A 13 12.67 -31.83 -22.50
CA SER A 13 12.10 -31.74 -23.85
C SER A 13 11.02 -30.63 -23.91
N VAL A 14 10.52 -30.35 -25.12
CA VAL A 14 9.37 -29.46 -25.33
C VAL A 14 8.15 -29.90 -24.50
N VAL A 15 7.88 -31.21 -24.47
CA VAL A 15 6.74 -31.79 -23.73
C VAL A 15 6.96 -31.70 -22.22
N ASP A 16 8.18 -31.99 -21.75
CA ASP A 16 8.53 -31.84 -20.33
C ASP A 16 8.38 -30.39 -19.87
N LEU A 17 8.88 -29.44 -20.66
CA LEU A 17 8.79 -28.01 -20.33
C LEU A 17 7.35 -27.52 -20.32
N LYS A 18 6.55 -27.88 -21.34
CA LYS A 18 5.10 -27.58 -21.36
C LYS A 18 4.45 -28.08 -20.08
N THR A 19 4.66 -29.36 -19.76
CA THR A 19 4.08 -30.00 -18.57
C THR A 19 4.51 -29.29 -17.29
N PHE A 20 5.78 -28.93 -17.16
CA PHE A 20 6.27 -28.15 -16.02
C PHE A 20 5.60 -26.77 -15.93
N LEU A 21 5.49 -26.05 -17.04
CA LEU A 21 4.91 -24.71 -17.06
C LEU A 21 3.40 -24.72 -16.77
N THR A 22 2.65 -25.70 -17.29
CA THR A 22 1.20 -25.81 -17.06
C THR A 22 0.88 -26.39 -15.69
N THR A 23 1.60 -27.43 -15.26
CA THR A 23 1.20 -28.23 -14.09
C THR A 23 1.86 -27.76 -12.81
N GLU A 24 3.17 -27.46 -12.85
CA GLU A 24 3.89 -26.99 -11.65
C GLU A 24 3.84 -25.48 -11.52
N GLN A 25 3.98 -24.75 -12.61
CA GLN A 25 4.03 -23.28 -12.61
C GLN A 25 2.66 -22.62 -12.85
N GLN A 26 1.63 -23.41 -13.17
CA GLN A 26 0.22 -22.98 -13.34
C GLN A 26 0.05 -21.84 -14.37
N PHE A 27 0.71 -21.96 -15.52
CA PHE A 27 0.44 -21.12 -16.69
C PHE A 27 -0.60 -21.78 -17.60
N ASP A 28 -1.71 -21.09 -17.88
CA ASP A 28 -2.83 -21.64 -18.67
C ASP A 28 -2.54 -21.71 -20.18
N ASP A 29 -1.84 -20.70 -20.73
CA ASP A 29 -1.66 -20.53 -22.18
C ASP A 29 -0.32 -21.08 -22.68
N ILE A 30 -0.02 -22.37 -22.46
CA ILE A 30 1.23 -23.01 -22.91
C ILE A 30 0.95 -24.28 -23.72
N ASP A 31 1.09 -24.17 -25.04
CA ASP A 31 1.13 -25.30 -25.96
C ASP A 31 2.59 -25.70 -26.30
N GLU A 32 2.75 -26.71 -27.15
CA GLU A 32 4.08 -27.22 -27.53
C GLU A 32 4.85 -26.25 -28.43
N GLU A 33 4.16 -25.49 -29.29
CA GLU A 33 4.80 -24.48 -30.15
C GLU A 33 5.40 -23.35 -29.30
N LYS A 34 4.64 -22.86 -28.33
CA LYS A 34 5.08 -21.85 -27.38
C LYS A 34 6.17 -22.38 -26.46
N ALA A 35 6.05 -23.60 -25.93
CA ALA A 35 7.12 -24.22 -25.15
C ALA A 35 8.41 -24.35 -25.97
N ALA A 36 8.31 -24.76 -27.24
CA ALA A 36 9.45 -24.82 -28.15
C ALA A 36 10.07 -23.45 -28.41
N SER A 37 9.26 -22.41 -28.58
CA SER A 37 9.74 -21.02 -28.72
C SER A 37 10.39 -20.50 -27.45
N ILE A 38 9.91 -20.89 -26.26
CA ILE A 38 10.52 -20.54 -24.98
C ILE A 38 11.92 -21.15 -24.89
N ILE A 39 12.11 -22.40 -25.31
CA ILE A 39 13.44 -23.04 -25.33
C ILE A 39 14.41 -22.24 -26.21
N ASP A 40 13.97 -21.77 -27.38
CA ASP A 40 14.83 -21.01 -28.31
C ASP A 40 15.35 -19.70 -27.71
N ASN A 41 14.65 -19.13 -26.71
CA ASN A 41 15.12 -17.93 -26.01
C ASN A 41 16.32 -18.18 -25.09
N PHE A 42 16.56 -19.44 -24.72
CA PHE A 42 17.58 -19.80 -23.72
C PHE A 42 18.66 -20.75 -24.25
N GLU A 43 18.35 -21.57 -25.26
CA GLU A 43 19.23 -22.60 -25.78
C GLU A 43 19.19 -22.62 -27.31
N THR A 44 20.29 -23.04 -27.93
CA THR A 44 20.32 -23.31 -29.38
C THR A 44 20.04 -24.78 -29.64
N ALA A 45 19.20 -25.07 -30.66
CA ALA A 45 18.86 -26.45 -31.01
C ALA A 45 20.10 -27.25 -31.39
N LYS A 46 20.29 -28.42 -30.76
CA LYS A 46 21.39 -29.34 -31.08
C LYS A 46 20.84 -30.48 -31.93
N GLN A 47 21.41 -30.66 -33.12
CA GLN A 47 21.00 -31.71 -34.07
C GLN A 47 19.50 -31.66 -34.43
N GLY A 48 18.89 -30.47 -34.42
CA GLY A 48 17.46 -30.26 -34.70
C GLY A 48 16.53 -30.56 -33.53
N ILE A 49 17.04 -31.01 -32.38
CA ILE A 49 16.24 -31.31 -31.19
C ILE A 49 16.30 -30.11 -30.22
N LYS A 50 15.13 -29.63 -29.80
CA LYS A 50 14.98 -28.57 -28.80
C LYS A 50 14.95 -29.17 -27.40
N ILE A 51 15.96 -28.83 -26.60
CA ILE A 51 16.13 -29.31 -25.23
C ILE A 51 16.55 -28.14 -24.35
N LEU A 52 15.89 -27.98 -23.21
CA LEU A 52 16.29 -27.02 -22.19
C LEU A 52 17.27 -27.66 -21.20
N GLY A 53 18.50 -27.14 -21.17
CA GLY A 53 19.54 -27.59 -20.24
C GLY A 53 19.47 -26.91 -18.87
N PRO A 54 20.37 -27.25 -17.94
CA PRO A 54 20.40 -26.67 -16.59
C PRO A 54 20.59 -25.15 -16.57
N ILE A 55 21.42 -24.64 -17.48
CA ILE A 55 21.71 -23.19 -17.58
C ILE A 55 20.47 -22.46 -18.09
N GLY A 56 19.88 -22.93 -19.20
CA GLY A 56 18.63 -22.37 -19.71
C GLY A 56 17.48 -22.44 -18.70
N PHE A 57 17.33 -23.54 -17.96
CA PHE A 57 16.32 -23.68 -16.91
C PHE A 57 16.52 -22.68 -15.75
N ARG A 58 17.77 -22.41 -15.37
CA ARG A 58 18.10 -21.36 -14.40
C ARG A 58 17.67 -19.99 -14.92
N TRP A 59 17.99 -19.65 -16.17
CA TRP A 59 17.60 -18.36 -16.75
C TRP A 59 16.08 -18.22 -16.89
N LEU A 60 15.39 -19.30 -17.25
CA LEU A 60 13.94 -19.37 -17.29
C LEU A 60 13.33 -19.01 -15.92
N LEU A 61 13.83 -19.59 -14.83
CA LEU A 61 13.35 -19.31 -13.47
C LEU A 61 13.80 -17.96 -12.90
N LEU A 62 14.85 -17.35 -13.45
CA LEU A 62 15.24 -15.97 -13.11
C LEU A 62 14.46 -14.92 -13.93
N GLY A 63 13.76 -15.35 -14.98
CA GLY A 63 12.92 -14.51 -15.83
C GLY A 63 11.43 -14.53 -15.44
N GLU A 64 10.57 -14.20 -16.40
CA GLU A 64 9.11 -14.11 -16.19
C GLU A 64 8.48 -15.43 -15.71
N TRP A 65 9.02 -16.57 -16.16
CA TRP A 65 8.51 -17.91 -15.87
C TRP A 65 8.76 -18.37 -14.44
N GLY A 66 9.68 -17.71 -13.72
CA GLY A 66 9.92 -17.91 -12.30
C GLY A 66 9.56 -16.70 -11.44
N ASN A 67 8.79 -15.74 -11.97
CA ASN A 67 8.25 -14.65 -11.17
C ASN A 67 7.12 -15.19 -10.26
N ILE A 68 7.15 -14.83 -8.97
CA ILE A 68 6.10 -15.22 -8.01
C ILE A 68 4.76 -14.54 -8.29
N MET A 69 4.77 -13.36 -8.94
CA MET A 69 3.54 -12.64 -9.23
C MET A 69 2.80 -13.29 -10.41
N LYS A 70 1.48 -13.43 -10.30
CA LYS A 70 0.63 -13.84 -11.43
C LYS A 70 0.84 -12.91 -12.64
N PRO A 71 0.96 -13.45 -13.86
CA PRO A 71 1.08 -12.63 -15.06
C PRO A 71 -0.07 -11.62 -15.19
N GLY A 72 0.23 -10.39 -15.55
CA GLY A 72 -0.72 -9.29 -15.68
C GLY A 72 -0.95 -8.49 -14.40
N HIS A 73 -0.63 -9.03 -13.21
CA HIS A 73 -0.80 -8.31 -11.95
C HIS A 73 0.25 -7.20 -11.74
N GLU A 74 1.33 -7.22 -12.53
CA GLU A 74 2.34 -6.16 -12.63
C GLU A 74 1.85 -4.95 -13.43
N ARG A 75 0.65 -5.03 -14.02
CA ARG A 75 -0.06 -3.94 -14.70
C ARG A 75 -1.40 -3.72 -14.00
N VAL A 76 -2.11 -2.67 -14.40
CA VAL A 76 -3.48 -2.48 -13.93
C VAL A 76 -4.36 -3.57 -14.52
N PHE A 77 -4.93 -4.41 -13.67
CA PHE A 77 -5.75 -5.56 -14.06
C PHE A 77 -7.10 -5.60 -13.33
N GLN A 78 -7.22 -4.86 -12.23
CA GLN A 78 -8.46 -4.80 -11.44
C GLN A 78 -9.47 -3.86 -12.12
N ASP A 79 -10.75 -4.05 -11.81
CA ASP A 79 -11.79 -3.10 -12.19
C ASP A 79 -11.53 -1.76 -11.49
N MET A 80 -11.33 -0.71 -12.30
CA MET A 80 -11.02 0.66 -11.85
C MET A 80 -12.24 1.60 -11.97
N ASP A 81 -13.45 1.05 -12.12
CA ASP A 81 -14.71 1.76 -12.31
C ASP A 81 -15.68 1.69 -11.11
N HIS A 82 -15.33 0.98 -10.03
CA HIS A 82 -16.01 1.14 -8.74
C HIS A 82 -15.81 2.56 -8.15
N THR A 83 -16.69 2.98 -7.22
CA THR A 83 -16.51 4.21 -6.41
C THR A 83 -15.16 4.20 -5.67
N LEU A 84 -14.55 5.37 -5.51
CA LEU A 84 -13.26 5.54 -4.81
C LEU A 84 -13.23 4.90 -3.41
N SER A 85 -14.37 4.83 -2.72
CA SER A 85 -14.49 4.18 -1.41
C SER A 85 -14.21 2.66 -1.46
N HIS A 86 -14.23 2.02 -2.63
CA HIS A 86 -13.99 0.58 -2.77
C HIS A 86 -12.52 0.19 -2.94
N TYR A 87 -11.58 1.15 -2.93
CA TYR A 87 -10.16 0.88 -3.09
C TYR A 87 -9.39 1.22 -1.82
N TYR A 88 -8.38 0.42 -1.51
CA TYR A 88 -7.26 0.87 -0.71
C TYR A 88 -6.44 1.87 -1.53
N VAL A 89 -5.92 2.89 -0.85
CA VAL A 89 -5.17 3.99 -1.46
C VAL A 89 -3.81 4.11 -0.78
N ASN A 90 -2.73 4.10 -1.56
CA ASN A 90 -1.39 4.25 -1.03
C ASN A 90 -1.22 5.67 -0.49
N SER A 91 -0.99 5.80 0.81
CA SER A 91 -1.21 7.06 1.54
C SER A 91 -0.02 7.41 2.42
N SER A 92 0.40 8.68 2.35
CA SER A 92 1.48 9.22 3.17
C SER A 92 0.92 10.12 4.28
N HIS A 93 1.56 10.06 5.45
CA HIS A 93 1.37 10.97 6.58
C HIS A 93 2.53 11.97 6.63
N ASN A 94 2.23 13.25 6.87
CA ASN A 94 3.21 14.34 6.90
C ASN A 94 4.25 14.27 5.77
N THR A 95 3.76 14.21 4.53
CA THR A 95 4.56 13.83 3.35
C THR A 95 5.78 14.73 3.09
N TYR A 96 5.72 15.97 3.54
CA TYR A 96 6.81 16.94 3.43
C TYR A 96 8.02 16.60 4.32
N LEU A 97 7.88 15.76 5.35
CA LEU A 97 8.95 15.48 6.31
C LEU A 97 9.97 14.45 5.79
N THR A 98 11.25 14.83 5.79
CA THR A 98 12.39 13.92 5.70
C THR A 98 13.00 13.73 7.10
N GLY A 99 12.84 12.54 7.67
CA GLY A 99 13.34 12.18 9.01
C GLY A 99 12.30 12.22 10.15
N LEU A 100 12.74 12.68 11.33
CA LEU A 100 11.97 12.66 12.59
C LEU A 100 10.87 13.74 12.63
N GLN A 101 9.75 13.50 13.32
CA GLN A 101 8.63 14.46 13.41
C GLN A 101 9.03 15.82 14.02
N MET A 102 10.03 15.84 14.92
CA MET A 102 10.43 17.06 15.65
C MET A 102 11.73 17.69 15.15
N LYS A 103 12.51 16.97 14.32
CA LYS A 103 13.89 17.35 13.93
C LYS A 103 14.20 17.13 12.45
N GLY A 104 13.27 16.55 11.68
CA GLY A 104 13.43 16.37 10.24
C GLY A 104 13.31 17.69 9.47
N GLU A 105 13.56 17.67 8.16
CA GLU A 105 13.39 18.85 7.31
C GLU A 105 12.09 18.76 6.51
N ALA A 106 11.43 19.90 6.24
CA ALA A 106 10.33 19.96 5.30
C ALA A 106 10.92 20.17 3.90
N THR A 107 10.66 19.25 2.98
CA THR A 107 11.27 19.28 1.64
C THR A 107 10.25 18.91 0.57
N VAL A 108 10.43 19.47 -0.62
CA VAL A 108 9.69 19.05 -1.82
C VAL A 108 10.02 17.60 -2.22
N GLU A 109 11.22 17.12 -1.89
CA GLU A 109 11.66 15.76 -2.18
C GLU A 109 10.81 14.69 -1.50
N GLY A 110 10.26 14.97 -0.31
CA GLY A 110 9.33 14.07 0.36
C GLY A 110 8.12 13.72 -0.51
N TYR A 111 7.52 14.72 -1.18
CA TYR A 111 6.42 14.54 -2.12
C TYR A 111 6.86 13.77 -3.37
N ILE A 112 8.00 14.14 -3.97
CA ILE A 112 8.52 13.49 -5.18
C ILE A 112 8.77 12.00 -4.90
N ASN A 113 9.41 11.68 -3.77
CA ASN A 113 9.72 10.31 -3.39
C ASN A 113 8.46 9.50 -3.08
N ALA A 114 7.46 10.09 -2.42
CA ALA A 114 6.17 9.45 -2.20
C ALA A 114 5.47 9.14 -3.53
N LEU A 115 5.39 10.09 -4.45
CA LEU A 115 4.77 9.92 -5.76
C LEU A 115 5.48 8.84 -6.60
N LYS A 116 6.82 8.81 -6.60
CA LYS A 116 7.62 7.77 -7.28
C LYS A 116 7.38 6.37 -6.70
N LYS A 117 7.07 6.27 -5.40
CA LYS A 117 6.67 5.03 -4.72
C LYS A 117 5.20 4.65 -4.96
N GLY A 118 4.47 5.37 -5.81
CA GLY A 118 3.07 5.08 -6.13
C GLY A 118 2.06 5.62 -5.11
N VAL A 119 2.47 6.47 -4.16
CA VAL A 119 1.54 7.13 -3.21
C VAL A 119 0.57 8.02 -3.97
N ARG A 120 -0.72 7.95 -3.63
CA ARG A 120 -1.82 8.71 -4.23
C ARG A 120 -2.56 9.60 -3.24
N LEU A 121 -2.27 9.52 -1.94
CA LEU A 121 -2.72 10.51 -0.96
C LEU A 121 -1.53 11.16 -0.27
N LEU A 122 -1.45 12.50 -0.38
CA LEU A 122 -0.40 13.34 0.18
C LEU A 122 -0.99 14.26 1.25
N GLU A 123 -0.19 14.64 2.24
CA GLU A 123 -0.59 15.52 3.33
C GLU A 123 0.18 16.84 3.28
N LEU A 124 -0.57 17.95 3.36
CA LEU A 124 -0.07 19.32 3.35
C LEU A 124 -0.50 20.02 4.64
N ASP A 125 0.47 20.30 5.51
CA ASP A 125 0.25 21.09 6.72
C ASP A 125 0.55 22.55 6.42
N VAL A 126 -0.49 23.34 6.18
CA VAL A 126 -0.35 24.70 5.64
C VAL A 126 -0.48 25.74 6.77
N PHE A 127 0.50 26.63 6.85
CA PHE A 127 0.58 27.74 7.83
C PHE A 127 0.71 29.08 7.11
N ASP A 128 0.43 30.15 7.85
CA ASP A 128 0.79 31.50 7.42
C ASP A 128 2.32 31.59 7.23
N GLY A 129 2.75 32.07 6.06
CA GLY A 129 4.16 32.34 5.77
C GLY A 129 4.48 33.84 5.70
N GLU A 130 5.74 34.14 5.40
CA GLU A 130 6.25 35.49 5.22
C GLU A 130 5.69 36.13 3.94
N GLU A 131 5.66 37.46 3.87
CA GLU A 131 5.18 38.23 2.71
C GLU A 131 3.75 37.88 2.23
N GLY A 132 2.94 37.25 3.09
CA GLY A 132 1.56 36.86 2.77
C GLY A 132 1.44 35.56 1.93
N GLU A 133 2.53 34.82 1.75
CA GLU A 133 2.56 33.57 1.00
C GLU A 133 2.47 32.35 1.93
N PRO A 134 1.42 31.50 1.83
CA PRO A 134 1.28 30.31 2.66
C PRO A 134 2.45 29.34 2.51
N CYS A 135 2.83 28.70 3.62
CA CYS A 135 3.95 27.76 3.66
C CYS A 135 3.55 26.41 4.26
N ILE A 136 4.36 25.39 3.98
CA ILE A 136 4.24 24.05 4.55
C ILE A 136 5.35 23.80 5.55
N THR A 137 4.98 23.36 6.75
CA THR A 137 5.89 22.99 7.85
C THR A 137 5.17 22.14 8.90
N HIS A 138 5.86 21.70 9.96
CA HIS A 138 5.24 20.96 11.08
C HIS A 138 5.12 21.84 12.34
N LYS A 139 3.98 21.78 13.05
CA LYS A 139 3.68 22.63 14.22
C LYS A 139 4.80 22.67 15.25
N ARG A 140 5.22 23.89 15.65
CA ARG A 140 6.16 24.15 16.77
C ARG A 140 7.55 23.50 16.60
N THR A 141 8.01 23.39 15.38
CA THR A 141 9.35 22.86 15.06
C THR A 141 10.22 23.95 14.42
N PHE A 142 11.55 23.87 14.59
CA PHE A 142 12.52 24.82 13.99
C PHE A 142 12.84 24.49 12.52
N ILE A 143 11.87 23.92 11.80
CA ILE A 143 12.07 23.34 10.47
C ILE A 143 12.01 24.45 9.41
N LYS A 144 12.94 24.43 8.45
CA LYS A 144 12.92 25.29 7.26
C LYS A 144 11.63 25.03 6.47
N THR A 145 10.86 26.08 6.21
CA THR A 145 9.58 25.98 5.51
C THR A 145 9.77 25.87 4.00
N ILE A 146 8.78 25.30 3.31
CA ILE A 146 8.65 25.35 1.85
C ILE A 146 7.39 26.15 1.50
N THR A 147 7.40 26.93 0.43
CA THR A 147 6.19 27.65 0.00
C THR A 147 5.13 26.64 -0.49
N LEU A 148 3.85 26.95 -0.32
CA LEU A 148 2.78 26.13 -0.88
C LEU A 148 2.87 26.05 -2.40
N GLN A 149 3.22 27.17 -3.05
CA GLN A 149 3.31 27.25 -4.50
C GLN A 149 4.38 26.30 -5.06
N ASP A 150 5.58 26.28 -4.46
CA ASP A 150 6.67 25.41 -4.92
C ASP A 150 6.33 23.93 -4.67
N ALA A 151 5.74 23.61 -3.52
CA ALA A 151 5.29 22.26 -3.23
C ALA A 151 4.27 21.76 -4.27
N LEU A 152 3.27 22.58 -4.62
CA LEU A 152 2.27 22.20 -5.62
C LEU A 152 2.83 22.08 -7.04
N LYS A 153 3.78 22.94 -7.43
CA LYS A 153 4.46 22.84 -8.73
C LYS A 153 5.21 21.52 -8.86
N GLU A 154 5.97 21.14 -7.83
CA GLU A 154 6.69 19.87 -7.81
C GLU A 154 5.73 18.68 -7.75
N ILE A 155 4.66 18.74 -6.94
CA ILE A 155 3.63 17.68 -6.94
C ILE A 155 3.07 17.51 -8.35
N ASP A 156 2.71 18.59 -9.05
CA ASP A 156 2.11 18.52 -10.38
C ASP A 156 3.04 18.01 -11.47
N ALA A 157 4.35 18.32 -11.38
CA ALA A 157 5.36 17.81 -12.29
C ALA A 157 5.50 16.26 -12.24
N TYR A 158 5.18 15.63 -11.10
CA TYR A 158 5.38 14.19 -10.89
C TYR A 158 4.08 13.39 -10.74
N ALA A 159 2.99 13.99 -10.29
CA ALA A 159 1.75 13.29 -9.91
C ALA A 159 1.25 12.36 -11.02
N PHE A 160 1.16 12.88 -12.25
CA PHE A 160 0.56 12.16 -13.38
C PHE A 160 1.54 11.71 -14.45
N LYS A 161 2.85 11.85 -14.20
CA LYS A 161 3.90 11.59 -15.20
C LYS A 161 3.89 10.15 -15.72
N THR A 162 3.74 9.18 -14.83
CA THR A 162 3.72 7.74 -15.14
C THR A 162 2.50 7.02 -14.59
N ASN A 163 1.60 7.76 -13.92
CA ASN A 163 0.43 7.20 -13.24
C ASN A 163 -0.76 8.16 -13.40
N PRO A 164 -1.76 7.83 -14.22
CA PRO A 164 -2.87 8.74 -14.50
C PRO A 164 -3.93 8.77 -13.39
N TYR A 165 -3.86 7.91 -12.38
CA TYR A 165 -4.91 7.82 -11.35
C TYR A 165 -4.87 9.02 -10.39
N PRO A 166 -6.03 9.38 -9.81
CA PRO A 166 -6.16 10.61 -9.03
C PRO A 166 -5.18 10.72 -7.87
N VAL A 167 -4.89 11.96 -7.48
CA VAL A 167 -4.12 12.28 -6.28
C VAL A 167 -5.01 13.03 -5.28
N ILE A 168 -5.07 12.55 -4.04
CA ILE A 168 -5.81 13.19 -2.96
C ILE A 168 -4.83 14.06 -2.16
N LEU A 169 -5.13 15.35 -2.03
CA LEU A 169 -4.36 16.28 -1.21
C LEU A 169 -5.14 16.53 0.09
N THR A 170 -4.66 15.98 1.20
CA THR A 170 -5.20 16.26 2.53
C THR A 170 -4.59 17.55 3.06
N ILE A 171 -5.44 18.55 3.33
CA ILE A 171 -5.00 19.88 3.75
C ILE A 171 -5.28 20.05 5.25
N GLU A 172 -4.24 20.13 6.07
CA GLU A 172 -4.32 20.60 7.44
C GLU A 172 -4.15 22.12 7.48
N ASN A 173 -5.27 22.84 7.43
CA ASN A 173 -5.29 24.30 7.32
C ASN A 173 -5.13 24.98 8.71
N HIS A 174 -4.00 25.68 8.89
CA HIS A 174 -3.70 26.58 10.02
C HIS A 174 -3.53 28.04 9.59
N VAL A 175 -3.97 28.37 8.38
CA VAL A 175 -3.76 29.66 7.71
C VAL A 175 -4.84 30.66 8.15
N GLY A 176 -4.47 31.92 8.38
CA GLY A 176 -5.41 33.02 8.62
C GLY A 176 -6.19 33.40 7.35
N LEU A 177 -7.37 34.03 7.50
CA LEU A 177 -8.26 34.35 6.36
C LEU A 177 -7.57 35.07 5.17
N PRO A 178 -6.71 36.09 5.37
CA PRO A 178 -6.05 36.76 4.25
C PRO A 178 -5.20 35.80 3.41
N GLN A 179 -4.43 34.94 4.07
CA GLN A 179 -3.58 33.96 3.40
C GLN A 179 -4.37 32.72 2.93
N GLN A 180 -5.57 32.43 3.47
CA GLN A 180 -6.45 31.40 2.88
C GLN A 180 -6.93 31.81 1.48
N LYS A 181 -7.16 33.10 1.25
CA LYS A 181 -7.46 33.62 -0.10
C LYS A 181 -6.27 33.45 -1.05
N ALA A 182 -5.05 33.72 -0.55
CA ALA A 182 -3.82 33.44 -1.31
C ALA A 182 -3.68 31.93 -1.59
N MET A 183 -3.94 31.06 -0.62
CA MET A 183 -3.95 29.61 -0.78
C MET A 183 -4.93 29.16 -1.88
N SER A 184 -6.17 29.66 -1.87
CA SER A 184 -7.17 29.39 -2.93
C SER A 184 -6.67 29.81 -4.31
N ARG A 185 -6.09 31.02 -4.42
CA ARG A 185 -5.47 31.51 -5.66
C ARG A 185 -4.36 30.59 -6.13
N ILE A 186 -3.43 30.22 -5.25
CA ILE A 186 -2.28 29.34 -5.58
C ILE A 186 -2.76 27.97 -6.07
N PHE A 187 -3.74 27.35 -5.41
CA PHE A 187 -4.32 26.10 -5.88
C PHE A 187 -4.88 26.23 -7.30
N LYS A 188 -5.66 27.28 -7.58
CA LYS A 188 -6.24 27.54 -8.90
C LYS A 188 -5.17 27.85 -9.95
N GLU A 189 -4.15 28.63 -9.62
CA GLU A 189 -3.06 29.00 -10.54
C GLU A 189 -2.17 27.81 -10.90
N VAL A 190 -1.84 26.96 -9.93
CA VAL A 190 -0.89 25.85 -10.13
C VAL A 190 -1.58 24.59 -10.66
N LEU A 191 -2.74 24.22 -10.11
CA LEU A 191 -3.41 22.97 -10.48
C LEU A 191 -4.55 23.17 -11.50
N GLY A 192 -5.10 24.38 -11.59
CA GLY A 192 -6.10 24.74 -12.61
C GLY A 192 -7.29 23.78 -12.68
N ASP A 193 -7.59 23.34 -13.91
CA ASP A 193 -8.69 22.44 -14.23
C ASP A 193 -8.48 21.00 -13.72
N LYS A 194 -7.27 20.66 -13.26
CA LYS A 194 -6.98 19.36 -12.65
C LYS A 194 -7.64 19.22 -11.27
N ILE A 195 -8.07 20.30 -10.62
CA ILE A 195 -8.83 20.20 -9.37
C ILE A 195 -10.23 19.64 -9.68
N TYR A 196 -10.58 18.50 -9.08
CA TYR A 196 -11.91 17.96 -9.18
C TYR A 196 -12.88 18.76 -8.31
N MET A 197 -13.81 19.47 -8.96
CA MET A 197 -14.90 20.16 -8.30
C MET A 197 -16.09 19.22 -8.14
N ARG A 198 -16.51 19.00 -6.90
CA ARG A 198 -17.68 18.17 -6.59
C ARG A 198 -18.97 18.89 -7.04
N PRO A 199 -19.94 18.21 -7.68
CA PRO A 199 -21.23 18.81 -8.02
C PRO A 199 -22.03 19.18 -6.77
N GLU A 200 -23.02 20.07 -6.90
CA GLU A 200 -23.84 20.56 -5.77
C GLU A 200 -24.57 19.43 -5.03
N ASN A 201 -25.00 18.39 -5.75
CA ASN A 201 -25.63 17.19 -5.17
C ASN A 201 -24.62 16.12 -4.72
N GLY A 202 -23.33 16.45 -4.67
CA GLY A 202 -22.25 15.51 -4.32
C GLY A 202 -22.40 14.85 -2.96
N ALA A 203 -23.03 15.53 -2.00
CA ALA A 203 -23.30 15.00 -0.66
C ALA A 203 -24.22 13.76 -0.66
N SER A 204 -25.02 13.56 -1.72
CA SER A 204 -25.96 12.44 -1.85
C SER A 204 -25.51 11.39 -2.88
N GLN A 205 -24.38 11.60 -3.54
CA GLN A 205 -23.86 10.70 -4.57
C GLN A 205 -22.60 9.98 -4.09
N PRO A 206 -22.31 8.76 -4.58
CA PRO A 206 -21.02 8.12 -4.31
C PRO A 206 -19.85 8.92 -4.89
N LEU A 207 -18.63 8.59 -4.46
CA LEU A 207 -17.44 9.14 -5.09
C LEU A 207 -17.27 8.55 -6.50
N PRO A 208 -16.73 9.31 -7.46
CA PRO A 208 -16.47 8.76 -8.80
C PRO A 208 -15.36 7.72 -8.72
N SER A 209 -15.20 6.96 -9.80
CA SER A 209 -14.17 5.92 -9.87
C SER A 209 -12.76 6.49 -10.10
N PRO A 210 -11.70 5.73 -9.79
CA PRO A 210 -10.34 6.07 -10.20
C PRO A 210 -10.22 6.39 -11.70
N ASN A 211 -10.92 5.66 -12.56
CA ASN A 211 -10.97 5.93 -14.01
C ASN A 211 -11.62 7.27 -14.33
N ALA A 212 -12.76 7.59 -13.70
CA ALA A 212 -13.47 8.86 -13.90
C ALA A 212 -12.67 10.08 -13.39
N LEU A 213 -11.72 9.86 -12.49
CA LEU A 213 -10.90 10.89 -11.85
C LEU A 213 -9.45 10.93 -12.38
N LYS A 214 -9.18 10.32 -13.54
CA LYS A 214 -7.83 10.35 -14.11
C LYS A 214 -7.32 11.78 -14.29
N ASN A 215 -6.07 11.99 -13.89
CA ASN A 215 -5.35 13.27 -13.93
C ASN A 215 -6.02 14.37 -13.10
N LYS A 216 -6.80 14.00 -12.07
CA LYS A 216 -7.45 14.95 -11.17
C LYS A 216 -6.89 14.92 -9.75
N TYR A 217 -6.92 16.09 -9.12
CA TYR A 217 -6.67 16.27 -7.70
C TYR A 217 -7.99 16.36 -6.93
N LEU A 218 -8.09 15.61 -5.85
CA LEU A 218 -9.18 15.74 -4.88
C LEU A 218 -8.65 16.45 -3.65
N LEU A 219 -9.18 17.63 -3.34
CA LEU A 219 -8.83 18.31 -2.10
C LEU A 219 -9.71 17.79 -0.96
N ARG A 220 -9.06 17.37 0.13
CA ARG A 220 -9.68 16.86 1.35
C ARG A 220 -9.39 17.81 2.50
N GLY A 221 -10.44 18.29 3.18
CA GLY A 221 -10.28 19.29 4.24
C GLY A 221 -11.60 19.77 4.82
N LYS A 222 -11.54 20.82 5.65
CA LYS A 222 -12.75 21.46 6.19
C LYS A 222 -13.50 22.19 5.09
N LYS A 223 -14.83 22.09 5.08
CA LYS A 223 -15.72 22.76 4.13
C LYS A 223 -16.81 23.54 4.87
N LEU A 224 -17.14 24.74 4.40
CA LEU A 224 -18.30 25.51 4.83
C LEU A 224 -19.58 24.75 4.48
N ARG A 225 -20.57 24.82 5.38
CA ARG A 225 -21.88 24.19 5.17
C ARG A 225 -22.67 24.98 4.12
N ALA A 226 -23.36 24.28 3.23
CA ALA A 226 -24.37 24.92 2.39
C ALA A 226 -25.58 25.31 3.24
N GLU A 227 -26.11 26.53 3.09
CA GLU A 227 -27.28 27.00 3.87
C GLU A 227 -28.57 26.21 3.59
N ARG A 228 -28.60 25.44 2.49
CA ARG A 228 -29.71 24.59 2.04
C ARG A 228 -29.21 23.17 1.76
N GLY A 229 -29.18 22.31 2.79
CA GLY A 229 -28.81 20.89 2.65
C GLY A 229 -28.90 20.11 3.96
N LEU A 230 -28.87 18.78 3.86
CA LEU A 230 -28.91 17.81 4.98
C LEU A 230 -27.73 17.95 5.97
N ASP A 231 -26.75 18.80 5.68
CA ASP A 231 -25.52 19.05 6.46
C ASP A 231 -25.72 19.73 7.84
N ARG A 232 -26.96 19.86 8.31
CA ARG A 232 -27.30 20.70 9.47
C ARG A 232 -26.80 20.20 10.83
N LYS A 233 -26.21 19.00 10.97
CA LYS A 233 -25.95 18.38 12.30
C LYS A 233 -24.54 17.81 12.59
N PHE A 234 -23.51 18.07 11.79
CA PHE A 234 -22.23 17.31 11.89
C PHE A 234 -21.00 18.07 12.39
N ASP A 235 -21.12 18.80 13.50
CA ASP A 235 -19.96 19.06 14.37
C ASP A 235 -20.45 19.53 15.74
N GLN A 236 -20.33 18.71 16.79
CA GLN A 236 -20.68 19.08 18.17
C GLN A 236 -19.56 19.79 18.93
N ASP A 237 -18.45 20.18 18.27
CA ASP A 237 -17.34 20.86 18.95
C ASP A 237 -17.13 22.32 18.52
N ILE A 238 -18.10 22.94 17.84
CA ILE A 238 -18.05 24.41 17.61
C ILE A 238 -18.95 25.17 18.60
N ASP A 239 -19.92 24.53 19.26
CA ASP A 239 -20.86 25.21 20.17
C ASP A 239 -20.94 24.53 21.56
N LYS A 240 -19.83 24.51 22.31
CA LYS A 240 -19.90 24.34 23.79
C LYS A 240 -19.49 25.59 24.58
N THR A 241 -19.47 26.72 23.92
CA THR A 241 -19.54 28.02 24.56
C THR A 241 -20.52 28.85 23.79
N VAL A 242 -21.35 29.63 24.49
CA VAL A 242 -22.38 30.52 23.96
C VAL A 242 -23.78 29.87 23.83
N GLN A 243 -24.39 29.60 24.99
CA GLN A 243 -25.74 30.14 25.17
C GLN A 243 -25.56 31.66 25.34
N ASN A 244 -25.73 32.43 24.26
CA ASN A 244 -26.21 33.81 24.30
C ASN A 244 -26.44 34.35 22.88
N ASN A 245 -27.48 35.17 22.76
CA ASN A 245 -28.09 35.65 21.54
C ASN A 245 -27.22 36.62 20.72
N ASN A 246 -27.45 36.59 19.39
CA ASN A 246 -27.21 37.60 18.36
C ASN A 246 -25.76 38.03 17.98
N GLU A 247 -25.60 38.17 16.66
CA GLU A 247 -24.57 38.90 15.88
C GLU A 247 -23.24 38.21 15.50
N ASN A 248 -22.99 38.20 14.18
CA ASN A 248 -21.76 37.85 13.44
C ASN A 248 -21.00 36.57 13.84
N LYS A 249 -21.31 35.46 13.16
CA LYS A 249 -20.43 34.28 13.14
C LYS A 249 -19.15 34.63 12.39
N ASP A 250 -18.04 34.78 13.11
CA ASP A 250 -16.70 34.92 12.56
C ASP A 250 -16.43 33.76 11.58
N ILE A 251 -16.31 34.07 10.28
CA ILE A 251 -16.01 33.10 9.25
C ILE A 251 -14.56 32.67 9.46
N LYS A 252 -14.32 31.42 9.88
CA LYS A 252 -12.95 30.89 10.08
C LYS A 252 -12.34 30.24 8.83
N LEU A 253 -13.11 30.12 7.75
CA LEU A 253 -12.73 29.44 6.52
C LEU A 253 -13.16 30.27 5.31
N ASP A 254 -12.22 30.58 4.42
CA ASP A 254 -12.48 31.34 3.21
C ASP A 254 -13.47 30.59 2.28
N PRO A 255 -14.54 31.26 1.79
CA PRO A 255 -15.54 30.62 0.93
C PRO A 255 -14.99 30.10 -0.40
N GLU A 256 -14.03 30.79 -1.02
CA GLU A 256 -13.45 30.33 -2.28
C GLU A 256 -12.60 29.08 -2.07
N PHE A 257 -11.78 29.06 -1.02
CA PHE A 257 -11.02 27.86 -0.64
C PHE A 257 -11.94 26.69 -0.32
N SER A 258 -13.01 26.94 0.45
CA SER A 258 -14.01 25.94 0.80
C SER A 258 -14.67 25.28 -0.42
N GLN A 259 -14.89 26.02 -1.51
CA GLN A 259 -15.49 25.47 -2.73
C GLN A 259 -14.59 24.43 -3.40
N LEU A 260 -13.26 24.55 -3.27
CA LEU A 260 -12.29 23.61 -3.84
C LEU A 260 -12.31 22.23 -3.14
N ILE A 261 -12.90 22.14 -1.94
CA ILE A 261 -12.92 20.90 -1.16
C ILE A 261 -13.93 19.91 -1.75
N SER A 262 -13.39 18.81 -2.28
CA SER A 262 -14.13 17.70 -2.88
C SER A 262 -14.47 16.57 -1.88
N LEU A 263 -13.68 16.46 -0.80
CA LEU A 263 -13.83 15.48 0.27
C LEU A 263 -13.93 16.21 1.62
N PRO A 264 -15.14 16.61 2.05
CA PRO A 264 -15.33 17.35 3.30
C PRO A 264 -14.99 16.48 4.52
N SER A 265 -14.20 17.03 5.44
CA SER A 265 -13.88 16.35 6.71
C SER A 265 -15.12 16.23 7.59
N VAL A 266 -15.46 15.02 8.03
CA VAL A 266 -16.55 14.73 8.98
C VAL A 266 -16.05 13.89 10.15
N LYS A 267 -16.55 14.15 11.37
CA LYS A 267 -16.17 13.39 12.55
C LYS A 267 -17.14 12.23 12.79
N LEU A 268 -16.62 11.01 12.97
CA LEU A 268 -17.43 9.91 13.48
C LEU A 268 -17.84 10.19 14.92
N SER A 269 -19.12 10.02 15.21
CA SER A 269 -19.68 10.02 16.55
C SER A 269 -19.44 8.68 17.23
N ASN A 270 -19.92 8.53 18.46
CA ASN A 270 -19.90 7.23 19.16
C ASN A 270 -21.01 6.29 18.67
N ASN A 271 -21.87 6.73 17.75
CA ASN A 271 -22.97 5.93 17.18
C ASN A 271 -22.77 5.80 15.67
N ILE A 272 -22.07 4.74 15.26
CA ILE A 272 -21.75 4.51 13.85
C ILE A 272 -23.00 4.30 12.97
N PHE A 273 -24.08 3.73 13.51
CA PHE A 273 -25.32 3.53 12.75
C PHE A 273 -25.94 4.87 12.35
N LYS A 274 -25.97 5.81 13.30
CA LYS A 274 -26.40 7.18 13.04
C LYS A 274 -25.52 7.83 11.97
N ASP A 275 -24.20 7.71 12.09
CA ASP A 275 -23.27 8.28 11.12
C ASP A 275 -23.46 7.67 9.72
N ILE A 276 -23.78 6.37 9.63
CA ILE A 276 -24.08 5.69 8.37
C ILE A 276 -25.29 6.31 7.67
N ASP A 277 -26.35 6.63 8.43
CA ASP A 277 -27.58 7.20 7.89
C ASP A 277 -27.47 8.69 7.59
N GLU A 278 -26.71 9.41 8.42
CA GLU A 278 -26.74 10.87 8.46
C GLU A 278 -25.58 11.56 7.74
N HIS A 279 -24.39 10.96 7.66
CA HIS A 279 -23.24 11.62 7.03
C HIS A 279 -23.42 11.76 5.51
N PRO A 280 -22.86 12.82 4.89
CA PRO A 280 -22.86 12.92 3.44
C PRO A 280 -21.99 11.83 2.81
N MET A 281 -22.30 11.41 1.59
CA MET A 281 -21.60 10.35 0.84
C MET A 281 -20.18 10.76 0.41
N ASP A 282 -19.91 12.07 0.27
CA ASP A 282 -18.58 12.62 0.04
C ASP A 282 -17.82 12.96 1.33
N GLY A 283 -18.47 12.79 2.49
CA GLY A 283 -17.87 12.99 3.80
C GLY A 283 -16.70 12.03 4.04
N SER A 284 -15.59 12.57 4.55
CA SER A 284 -14.40 11.81 4.86
C SER A 284 -13.96 11.97 6.31
N SER A 285 -13.81 10.85 7.02
CA SER A 285 -13.37 10.84 8.42
C SER A 285 -11.88 10.54 8.56
N SER A 286 -11.27 11.07 9.63
CA SER A 286 -9.92 10.73 10.07
C SER A 286 -9.96 9.98 11.40
N LEU A 287 -9.28 8.83 11.50
CA LEU A 287 -9.20 8.03 12.73
C LEU A 287 -7.74 7.77 13.13
N SER A 288 -7.40 7.96 14.40
CA SER A 288 -6.10 7.53 14.90
C SER A 288 -6.05 6.01 15.02
N GLU A 289 -4.86 5.41 14.96
CA GLU A 289 -4.68 3.95 15.13
C GLU A 289 -5.36 3.41 16.41
N GLY A 290 -5.44 4.22 17.47
CA GLY A 290 -6.13 3.85 18.71
C GLY A 290 -7.65 3.79 18.58
N LYS A 291 -8.25 4.71 17.82
CA LYS A 291 -9.69 4.64 17.55
C LYS A 291 -10.02 3.44 16.67
N VAL A 292 -9.15 3.10 15.71
CA VAL A 292 -9.30 1.90 14.89
C VAL A 292 -9.25 0.64 15.75
N ALA A 293 -8.30 0.54 16.68
CA ALA A 293 -8.23 -0.58 17.63
C ALA A 293 -9.52 -0.75 18.44
N ASN A 294 -10.11 0.35 18.93
CA ASN A 294 -11.39 0.30 19.63
C ASN A 294 -12.53 -0.24 18.74
N TYR A 295 -12.57 0.11 17.45
CA TYR A 295 -13.54 -0.46 16.51
C TYR A 295 -13.32 -1.96 16.30
N MET A 296 -12.06 -2.39 16.21
CA MET A 296 -11.72 -3.81 16.09
C MET A 296 -12.21 -4.64 17.29
N GLU A 297 -12.20 -4.08 18.50
CA GLU A 297 -12.61 -4.74 19.74
C GLU A 297 -14.12 -4.63 20.03
N SER A 298 -14.77 -3.54 19.62
CA SER A 298 -16.15 -3.21 20.03
C SER A 298 -17.26 -4.01 19.32
N GLY A 299 -16.92 -4.92 18.39
CA GLY A 299 -17.88 -5.74 17.64
C GLY A 299 -18.72 -4.98 16.60
N TYR A 300 -18.66 -3.64 16.57
CA TYR A 300 -19.31 -2.82 15.54
C TYR A 300 -18.47 -2.82 14.26
N SER A 301 -19.07 -3.27 13.16
CA SER A 301 -18.39 -3.27 11.86
C SER A 301 -18.32 -1.85 11.28
N LEU A 302 -17.11 -1.29 11.26
CA LEU A 302 -16.81 -0.08 10.52
C LEU A 302 -16.89 -0.31 8.99
N ALA A 303 -16.90 -1.57 8.52
CA ALA A 303 -16.94 -1.91 7.11
C ALA A 303 -18.19 -1.38 6.39
N ALA A 304 -19.34 -1.37 7.08
CA ALA A 304 -20.59 -0.83 6.51
C ALA A 304 -20.51 0.69 6.24
N TYR A 305 -19.72 1.43 7.02
CA TYR A 305 -19.46 2.84 6.78
C TYR A 305 -18.42 3.03 5.68
N THR A 306 -17.32 2.26 5.71
CA THR A 306 -16.20 2.40 4.76
C THR A 306 -16.49 1.82 3.37
N SER A 307 -17.53 1.00 3.20
CA SER A 307 -18.02 0.62 1.87
C SER A 307 -18.55 1.85 1.10
N LYS A 308 -19.21 2.77 1.81
CA LYS A 308 -19.88 3.93 1.23
C LYS A 308 -19.06 5.22 1.27
N ARG A 309 -18.19 5.40 2.27
CA ARG A 309 -17.47 6.66 2.54
C ARG A 309 -15.98 6.47 2.67
N PHE A 310 -15.22 7.51 2.35
CA PHE A 310 -13.76 7.49 2.38
C PHE A 310 -13.22 7.80 3.77
N VAL A 311 -12.40 6.92 4.34
CA VAL A 311 -11.80 7.08 5.66
C VAL A 311 -10.28 7.07 5.55
N LYS A 312 -9.64 8.00 6.28
CA LYS A 312 -8.20 8.04 6.52
C LYS A 312 -7.92 7.54 7.94
N SER A 313 -6.99 6.61 8.11
CA SER A 313 -6.33 6.37 9.40
C SER A 313 -4.92 6.95 9.42
N PHE A 314 -4.42 7.27 10.62
CA PHE A 314 -3.11 7.87 10.81
C PHE A 314 -2.46 7.45 12.15
N PRO A 315 -1.12 7.50 12.27
CA PRO A 315 -0.40 7.12 13.48
C PRO A 315 -0.69 8.05 14.66
N LYS A 316 -0.62 7.57 15.91
CA LYS A 316 -0.74 8.45 17.09
C LYS A 316 0.41 9.44 17.17
N GLY A 317 0.13 10.66 17.66
CA GLY A 317 1.14 11.69 17.90
C GLY A 317 2.23 11.32 18.94
N LEU A 318 2.08 10.22 19.68
CA LEU A 318 3.12 9.66 20.55
C LEU A 318 4.30 9.07 19.74
N ARG A 319 4.11 8.75 18.46
CA ARG A 319 5.15 8.24 17.55
C ARG A 319 6.04 9.38 17.03
N GLN A 320 6.69 10.08 17.96
CA GLN A 320 7.58 11.20 17.66
C GLN A 320 8.84 10.78 16.89
N ASP A 321 9.17 9.49 16.93
CA ASP A 321 10.23 8.84 16.17
C ASP A 321 9.87 8.56 14.71
N SER A 322 8.67 8.97 14.26
CA SER A 322 8.10 8.66 12.95
C SER A 322 7.90 7.16 12.70
N SER A 323 7.82 6.31 13.74
CA SER A 323 7.47 4.91 13.58
C SER A 323 6.09 4.73 12.92
N ASN A 324 5.92 3.63 12.18
CA ASN A 324 4.68 3.33 11.47
C ASN A 324 3.72 2.49 12.32
N MET A 325 2.41 2.67 12.07
CA MET A 325 1.35 1.85 12.64
C MET A 325 1.17 0.55 11.86
N ASP A 326 0.59 -0.47 12.48
CA ASP A 326 0.15 -1.67 11.76
C ASP A 326 -1.02 -1.32 10.83
N PRO A 327 -0.91 -1.56 9.51
CA PRO A 327 -1.98 -1.26 8.57
C PRO A 327 -3.14 -2.27 8.60
N ILE A 328 -2.90 -3.50 9.09
CA ILE A 328 -3.86 -4.61 9.01
C ILE A 328 -5.19 -4.28 9.71
N PRO A 329 -5.22 -3.78 10.96
CA PRO A 329 -6.47 -3.41 11.62
C PRO A 329 -7.31 -2.40 10.81
N SER A 330 -6.66 -1.41 10.19
CA SER A 330 -7.35 -0.39 9.41
C SER A 330 -7.96 -0.98 8.14
N TRP A 331 -7.18 -1.79 7.40
CA TRP A 331 -7.66 -2.43 6.20
C TRP A 331 -8.77 -3.46 6.46
N LEU A 332 -8.71 -4.22 7.56
CA LEU A 332 -9.80 -5.13 7.96
C LEU A 332 -11.11 -4.39 8.29
N CYS A 333 -11.04 -3.13 8.74
CA CYS A 333 -12.20 -2.24 8.85
C CYS A 333 -12.63 -1.62 7.51
N GLY A 334 -11.97 -1.94 6.40
CA GLY A 334 -12.18 -1.34 5.09
C GLY A 334 -11.68 0.10 4.96
N ILE A 335 -10.84 0.59 5.87
CA ILE A 335 -10.29 1.95 5.74
C ILE A 335 -9.40 2.02 4.49
N GLN A 336 -9.67 2.99 3.62
CA GLN A 336 -9.03 3.12 2.32
C GLN A 336 -7.62 3.67 2.44
N SER A 337 -7.46 4.74 3.21
CA SER A 337 -6.21 5.47 3.35
C SER A 337 -5.58 5.19 4.70
N VAL A 338 -4.60 4.29 4.74
CA VAL A 338 -3.77 4.08 5.92
C VAL A 338 -2.49 4.90 5.74
N ALA A 339 -2.45 6.08 6.35
CA ALA A 339 -1.37 7.03 6.10
C ALA A 339 -0.09 6.65 6.86
N MET A 340 1.00 6.46 6.10
CA MET A 340 2.29 6.01 6.63
C MET A 340 3.35 7.11 6.58
N ASN A 341 4.27 7.10 7.54
CA ASN A 341 5.51 7.86 7.49
C ASN A 341 6.45 7.20 6.47
N MET A 342 6.44 7.67 5.22
CA MET A 342 7.15 7.07 4.07
C MET A 342 8.68 7.12 4.18
N GLN A 343 9.19 7.97 5.07
CA GLN A 343 10.61 8.13 5.40
C GLN A 343 11.12 7.07 6.39
N THR A 344 10.21 6.36 7.07
CA THR A 344 10.57 5.35 8.08
C THR A 344 10.33 3.95 7.54
N THR A 345 11.40 3.31 7.10
CA THR A 345 11.37 1.90 6.67
C THR A 345 11.15 0.96 7.84
N GLY A 346 10.52 -0.18 7.57
CA GLY A 346 10.27 -1.21 8.57
C GLY A 346 9.13 -2.12 8.12
N GLU A 347 8.85 -3.14 8.93
CA GLU A 347 7.88 -4.19 8.62
C GLU A 347 6.53 -3.68 8.11
N TYR A 348 5.96 -2.67 8.78
CA TYR A 348 4.66 -2.15 8.37
C TYR A 348 4.69 -1.41 7.02
N LEU A 349 5.80 -0.76 6.69
CA LEU A 349 5.96 -0.14 5.36
C LEU A 349 6.26 -1.20 4.30
N ASP A 350 6.98 -2.28 4.65
CA ASP A 350 7.19 -3.45 3.79
C ASP A 350 5.83 -4.05 3.37
N ILE A 351 4.90 -4.21 4.32
CA ILE A 351 3.53 -4.70 4.09
C ILE A 351 2.74 -3.79 3.16
N VAL A 352 2.81 -2.46 3.38
CA VAL A 352 2.16 -1.45 2.51
C VAL A 352 2.70 -1.50 1.09
N ASN A 353 4.03 -1.51 0.93
CA ASN A 353 4.66 -1.65 -0.38
C ASN A 353 4.29 -2.98 -1.04
N GLY A 354 4.20 -4.06 -0.25
CA GLY A 354 3.76 -5.37 -0.69
C GLY A 354 2.36 -5.37 -1.29
N LEU A 355 1.38 -4.71 -0.64
CA LEU A 355 0.04 -4.56 -1.19
C LEU A 355 0.04 -3.75 -2.48
N PHE A 356 0.65 -2.56 -2.44
CA PHE A 356 0.53 -1.57 -3.50
C PHE A 356 1.41 -1.82 -4.72
N ARG A 357 2.41 -2.71 -4.65
CA ARG A 357 3.16 -3.14 -5.85
C ARG A 357 2.29 -3.88 -6.87
N THR A 358 1.15 -4.42 -6.44
CA THR A 358 0.19 -5.09 -7.33
C THR A 358 -0.65 -4.06 -8.10
N ASN A 359 -1.41 -4.52 -9.09
CA ASN A 359 -2.27 -3.66 -9.90
C ASN A 359 -1.49 -2.52 -10.58
N GLY A 360 -0.29 -2.84 -11.08
CA GLY A 360 0.57 -1.90 -11.80
C GLY A 360 1.24 -0.83 -10.95
N ASN A 361 1.34 -1.02 -9.64
CA ASN A 361 1.80 0.00 -8.71
C ASN A 361 1.08 1.35 -8.88
N CYS A 362 -0.21 1.28 -9.27
CA CYS A 362 -0.99 2.48 -9.54
C CYS A 362 -1.44 3.23 -8.28
N GLY A 363 -1.20 2.64 -7.09
CA GLY A 363 -1.55 3.22 -5.79
C GLY A 363 -3.01 3.01 -5.38
N TYR A 364 -3.80 2.30 -6.19
CA TYR A 364 -5.17 1.90 -5.91
C TYR A 364 -5.31 0.38 -6.02
N VAL A 365 -5.81 -0.26 -4.95
CA VAL A 365 -6.05 -1.71 -4.92
C VAL A 365 -7.50 -1.96 -4.49
N LEU A 366 -8.28 -2.62 -5.34
CA LEU A 366 -9.68 -2.93 -5.08
C LEU A 366 -9.79 -3.85 -3.84
N LYS A 367 -10.70 -3.48 -2.94
CA LYS A 367 -11.02 -4.25 -1.74
C LYS A 367 -11.65 -5.60 -2.10
N SER A 368 -11.69 -6.52 -1.14
CA SER A 368 -12.46 -7.75 -1.28
C SER A 368 -13.95 -7.46 -1.41
N LYS A 369 -14.69 -8.37 -2.06
CA LYS A 369 -16.15 -8.27 -2.19
C LYS A 369 -16.83 -8.12 -0.84
N THR A 370 -16.38 -8.85 0.18
CA THR A 370 -16.87 -8.74 1.57
C THR A 370 -16.87 -7.31 2.10
N LEU A 371 -15.76 -6.58 1.93
CA LEU A 371 -15.64 -5.20 2.40
C LEU A 371 -16.41 -4.21 1.52
N ILE A 372 -16.54 -4.49 0.23
CA ILE A 372 -17.38 -3.72 -0.69
C ILE A 372 -18.86 -3.86 -0.29
N ASP A 373 -19.29 -5.05 0.09
CA ASP A 373 -20.65 -5.33 0.55
C ASP A 373 -20.88 -4.85 2.00
N GLY A 374 -19.87 -4.24 2.64
CA GLY A 374 -19.96 -3.63 3.97
C GLY A 374 -19.90 -4.63 5.13
N LEU A 375 -19.42 -5.85 4.88
CA LEU A 375 -19.28 -6.90 5.87
C LEU A 375 -17.86 -6.94 6.45
N ASP A 376 -17.76 -7.31 7.72
CA ASP A 376 -16.46 -7.48 8.38
C ASP A 376 -15.90 -8.87 8.04
N PRO A 377 -14.69 -8.97 7.47
CA PRO A 377 -14.09 -10.24 7.07
C PRO A 377 -13.75 -11.18 8.24
N ARG A 378 -13.87 -10.72 9.48
CA ARG A 378 -13.65 -11.52 10.70
C ARG A 378 -14.91 -12.20 11.22
N MET A 379 -16.06 -11.87 10.63
CA MET A 379 -17.32 -12.49 11.02
C MET A 379 -17.27 -14.01 10.78
N PRO A 380 -17.76 -14.84 11.71
CA PRO A 380 -17.78 -16.29 11.54
C PRO A 380 -18.43 -16.73 10.23
N GLU A 381 -19.48 -16.04 9.78
CA GLU A 381 -20.19 -16.31 8.53
C GLU A 381 -19.31 -16.13 7.28
N VAL A 382 -18.24 -15.34 7.37
CA VAL A 382 -17.30 -15.08 6.27
C VAL A 382 -16.09 -16.00 6.35
N SER A 383 -15.55 -16.22 7.55
CA SER A 383 -14.23 -16.83 7.73
C SER A 383 -14.21 -18.07 8.65
N SER A 384 -15.33 -18.77 8.84
CA SER A 384 -15.39 -19.97 9.69
C SER A 384 -14.56 -21.14 9.15
N SER A 385 -14.45 -21.24 7.84
CA SER A 385 -13.90 -22.40 7.16
C SER A 385 -12.63 -22.03 6.39
N VAL A 386 -11.70 -22.97 6.32
CA VAL A 386 -10.50 -22.84 5.48
C VAL A 386 -10.97 -22.83 4.02
N VAL A 387 -10.58 -21.80 3.29
CA VAL A 387 -10.88 -21.62 1.86
C VAL A 387 -9.84 -22.31 0.99
N THR A 388 -8.56 -22.22 1.39
CA THR A 388 -7.44 -22.90 0.71
C THR A 388 -6.30 -23.14 1.69
N THR A 389 -5.46 -24.13 1.42
CA THR A 389 -4.22 -24.34 2.16
C THR A 389 -3.02 -23.99 1.28
N MET A 390 -2.23 -23.02 1.70
CA MET A 390 -1.01 -22.62 1.01
C MET A 390 0.21 -23.31 1.62
N LEU A 391 1.00 -23.98 0.79
CA LEU A 391 2.28 -24.58 1.15
C LEU A 391 3.40 -23.68 0.66
N VAL A 392 4.33 -23.32 1.55
CA VAL A 392 5.46 -22.45 1.27
C VAL A 392 6.76 -23.21 1.51
N GLY A 393 7.39 -23.66 0.43
CA GLY A 393 8.72 -24.27 0.44
C GLY A 393 9.81 -23.20 0.32
N VAL A 394 10.62 -23.01 1.36
CA VAL A 394 11.84 -22.18 1.32
C VAL A 394 13.02 -23.10 1.02
N ILE A 395 13.53 -23.02 -0.21
CA ILE A 395 14.54 -23.95 -0.71
C ILE A 395 15.94 -23.41 -0.39
N SER A 396 16.27 -22.22 -0.88
CA SER A 396 17.61 -21.63 -0.68
C SER A 396 17.63 -20.11 -0.81
N GLY A 397 18.69 -19.47 -0.31
CA GLY A 397 19.03 -18.09 -0.60
C GLY A 397 20.18 -17.98 -1.60
N GLN A 398 20.32 -16.83 -2.25
CA GLN A 398 21.41 -16.51 -3.18
C GLN A 398 21.92 -15.10 -2.90
N TYR A 399 23.24 -14.95 -2.78
CA TYR A 399 23.94 -13.66 -2.65
C TYR A 399 23.34 -12.72 -1.59
N LEU A 400 23.00 -13.26 -0.42
CA LEU A 400 22.47 -12.49 0.68
C LEU A 400 23.55 -11.52 1.20
N PRO A 401 23.25 -10.21 1.31
CA PRO A 401 24.25 -9.20 1.65
C PRO A 401 24.70 -9.32 3.10
N THR A 402 25.96 -8.98 3.35
CA THR A 402 26.50 -8.77 4.70
C THR A 402 25.95 -7.48 5.28
N VAL A 403 25.48 -7.54 6.52
CA VAL A 403 24.82 -6.44 7.23
C VAL A 403 25.74 -5.73 8.23
N SER A 404 26.76 -6.42 8.73
CA SER A 404 27.77 -5.87 9.62
C SER A 404 29.02 -5.38 8.84
N GLN A 405 29.72 -4.39 9.40
CA GLN A 405 30.98 -3.86 8.84
C GLN A 405 32.22 -4.70 9.20
N ALA A 406 32.08 -5.64 10.14
CA ALA A 406 33.11 -6.63 10.40
C ALA A 406 33.11 -7.67 9.26
N ASN A 407 34.25 -8.28 8.96
CA ASN A 407 34.40 -9.35 7.97
C ASN A 407 33.68 -10.66 8.37
N ASP A 408 32.48 -10.57 8.96
CA ASP A 408 31.72 -11.70 9.44
C ASP A 408 30.79 -12.24 8.35
N VAL A 409 30.70 -13.55 8.26
CA VAL A 409 29.82 -14.20 7.29
C VAL A 409 28.47 -14.42 7.95
N ILE A 410 27.42 -13.91 7.34
CA ILE A 410 26.08 -13.98 7.92
C ILE A 410 25.62 -15.42 8.22
N ASP A 411 24.81 -15.54 9.26
CA ASP A 411 24.11 -16.74 9.72
C ASP A 411 22.60 -16.64 9.37
N PRO A 412 22.20 -16.76 8.09
CA PRO A 412 20.85 -16.43 7.68
C PRO A 412 19.81 -17.44 8.17
N TYR A 413 18.63 -16.90 8.49
CA TYR A 413 17.37 -17.63 8.54
C TYR A 413 16.27 -16.80 7.88
N VAL A 414 15.18 -17.47 7.49
CA VAL A 414 14.02 -16.84 6.87
C VAL A 414 12.83 -16.95 7.79
N THR A 415 12.14 -15.84 8.05
CA THR A 415 10.78 -15.86 8.62
C THR A 415 9.75 -15.78 7.51
N ILE A 416 8.68 -16.56 7.64
CA ILE A 416 7.57 -16.63 6.70
C ILE A 416 6.31 -16.26 7.48
N GLU A 417 5.66 -15.17 7.08
CA GLU A 417 4.59 -14.53 7.85
C GLU A 417 3.36 -14.32 6.97
N ILE A 418 2.19 -14.63 7.53
CA ILE A 418 0.89 -14.24 6.96
C ILE A 418 0.33 -13.09 7.77
N PHE A 419 0.01 -12.00 7.09
CA PHE A 419 -0.72 -10.86 7.63
C PHE A 419 -2.13 -10.84 7.02
N GLY A 420 -3.17 -10.71 7.84
CA GLY A 420 -4.55 -10.80 7.39
C GLY A 420 -5.51 -10.80 8.56
N ILE A 421 -6.64 -11.52 8.44
CA ILE A 421 -7.52 -11.74 9.59
C ILE A 421 -6.79 -12.52 10.71
N PRO A 422 -7.21 -12.37 11.98
CA PRO A 422 -6.57 -13.08 13.09
C PRO A 422 -6.49 -14.61 12.92
N ALA A 423 -7.47 -15.24 12.27
CA ALA A 423 -7.47 -16.68 12.01
C ALA A 423 -6.36 -17.15 11.04
N ASP A 424 -5.91 -16.25 10.16
CA ASP A 424 -4.87 -16.54 9.17
C ASP A 424 -3.47 -16.14 9.64
N SER A 425 -3.39 -15.16 10.55
CA SER A 425 -2.14 -14.56 11.02
C SER A 425 -1.22 -15.58 11.68
N ARG A 426 -0.11 -15.91 11.03
CA ARG A 426 0.87 -16.94 11.47
C ARG A 426 2.28 -16.54 11.08
N LYS A 427 3.26 -16.97 11.88
CA LYS A 427 4.69 -16.75 11.64
C LYS A 427 5.45 -18.05 11.86
N PHE A 428 6.21 -18.45 10.85
CA PHE A 428 7.21 -19.52 10.94
C PHE A 428 8.61 -18.98 10.71
N ARG A 429 9.61 -19.81 11.07
CA ARG A 429 11.03 -19.52 10.88
C ARG A 429 11.74 -20.80 10.43
N THR A 430 12.64 -20.69 9.46
CA THR A 430 13.57 -21.75 9.08
C THR A 430 14.67 -21.94 10.13
N LYS A 431 15.38 -23.05 10.05
CA LYS A 431 16.67 -23.21 10.72
C LYS A 431 17.65 -22.14 10.23
N THR A 432 18.56 -21.76 11.12
CA THR A 432 19.70 -20.90 10.78
C THR A 432 20.74 -21.72 10.05
N ILE A 433 21.25 -21.19 8.93
CA ILE A 433 22.41 -21.73 8.22
C ILE A 433 23.63 -20.92 8.65
N ARG A 434 24.65 -21.58 9.20
CA ARG A 434 25.83 -20.89 9.71
C ARG A 434 26.81 -20.50 8.61
N ASN A 435 27.39 -19.31 8.71
CA ASN A 435 28.48 -18.77 7.90
C ASN A 435 28.24 -18.96 6.39
N ASN A 436 27.04 -18.66 5.92
CA ASN A 436 26.72 -18.79 4.50
C ASN A 436 25.66 -17.79 4.02
N GLY A 437 26.11 -16.63 3.57
CA GLY A 437 25.28 -15.70 2.79
C GLY A 437 25.24 -15.98 1.28
N PHE A 438 26.19 -16.76 0.74
CA PHE A 438 26.34 -16.91 -0.70
C PHE A 438 25.26 -17.79 -1.33
N ASN A 439 24.97 -18.94 -0.72
CA ASN A 439 24.02 -19.93 -1.26
C ASN A 439 23.36 -20.83 -0.18
N PRO A 440 22.87 -20.30 0.95
CA PRO A 440 22.32 -21.11 2.04
C PRO A 440 21.17 -21.99 1.57
N GLN A 441 21.15 -23.26 2.02
CA GLN A 441 20.12 -24.24 1.68
C GLN A 441 19.25 -24.51 2.91
N PHE A 442 17.98 -24.12 2.85
CA PHE A 442 17.02 -24.28 3.94
C PHE A 442 16.22 -25.59 3.79
N ASN A 443 15.65 -25.82 2.60
CA ASN A 443 14.85 -27.00 2.26
C ASN A 443 13.73 -27.31 3.28
N GLU A 444 13.00 -26.29 3.72
CA GLU A 444 11.89 -26.43 4.67
C GLU A 444 10.57 -26.00 4.04
N THR A 445 9.48 -26.69 4.35
CA THR A 445 8.13 -26.38 3.85
C THR A 445 7.19 -26.09 5.01
N PHE A 446 6.41 -25.02 4.89
CA PHE A 446 5.47 -24.55 5.90
C PHE A 446 4.05 -24.56 5.34
N THR A 447 3.06 -24.85 6.19
CA THR A 447 1.65 -24.98 5.78
C THR A 447 0.82 -23.88 6.42
N PHE A 448 0.02 -23.19 5.60
CA PHE A 448 -0.86 -22.11 6.01
C PHE A 448 -2.29 -22.38 5.54
N PRO A 449 -3.18 -22.88 6.41
CA PRO A 449 -4.60 -22.91 6.10
C PRO A 449 -5.15 -21.48 6.20
N LEU A 450 -5.75 -21.00 5.12
CA LEU A 450 -6.24 -19.63 4.96
C LEU A 450 -7.77 -19.61 4.89
N HIS A 451 -8.39 -18.86 5.79
CA HIS A 451 -9.82 -18.60 5.88
C HIS A 451 -10.24 -17.38 5.05
N PHE A 452 -9.34 -16.40 4.84
CA PHE A 452 -9.63 -15.21 4.03
C PHE A 452 -8.45 -14.82 3.12
N PRO A 453 -8.10 -15.69 2.14
CA PRO A 453 -6.96 -15.47 1.24
C PRO A 453 -7.08 -14.22 0.34
N ASP A 454 -8.30 -13.72 0.13
CA ASP A 454 -8.58 -12.52 -0.66
C ASP A 454 -7.87 -11.25 -0.16
N PHE A 455 -7.53 -11.21 1.13
CA PHE A 455 -6.81 -10.10 1.75
C PHE A 455 -5.45 -10.49 2.36
N ALA A 456 -5.17 -11.77 2.58
CA ALA A 456 -3.92 -12.21 3.19
C ALA A 456 -2.68 -11.74 2.40
N LEU A 457 -1.64 -11.33 3.11
CA LEU A 457 -0.32 -11.01 2.57
C LEU A 457 0.72 -11.98 3.10
N LEU A 458 1.55 -12.50 2.20
CA LEU A 458 2.71 -13.31 2.51
C LEU A 458 3.96 -12.43 2.54
N ARG A 459 4.71 -12.52 3.64
CA ARG A 459 5.99 -11.84 3.80
C ARG A 459 7.10 -12.84 4.10
N PHE A 460 8.21 -12.68 3.39
CA PHE A 460 9.49 -13.30 3.68
C PHE A 460 10.42 -12.25 4.27
N CYS A 461 11.08 -12.55 5.39
CA CYS A 461 12.14 -11.70 5.93
C CYS A 461 13.35 -12.56 6.24
N VAL A 462 14.47 -12.22 5.62
CA VAL A 462 15.78 -12.81 5.90
C VAL A 462 16.45 -11.98 6.99
N LYS A 463 17.01 -12.66 7.98
CA LYS A 463 17.75 -12.05 9.06
C LYS A 463 19.04 -12.80 9.33
N ASP A 464 20.04 -12.07 9.78
CA ASP A 464 21.29 -12.60 10.29
C ASP A 464 21.11 -12.94 11.77
N PHE A 465 21.46 -14.16 12.17
CA PHE A 465 21.32 -14.60 13.54
C PHE A 465 22.52 -14.20 14.37
N ASP A 466 22.28 -13.45 15.44
CA ASP A 466 23.27 -13.15 16.47
C ASP A 466 22.81 -13.77 17.80
N SER A 467 23.74 -14.45 18.47
CA SER A 467 23.48 -15.06 19.78
C SER A 467 23.57 -14.08 20.96
N THR A 468 24.20 -12.91 20.72
CA THR A 468 24.55 -11.91 21.74
C THR A 468 23.81 -10.59 21.56
N SER A 469 23.34 -10.28 20.36
CA SER A 469 22.65 -9.04 20.03
C SER A 469 21.32 -9.28 19.30
N ALA A 470 20.69 -8.21 18.82
CA ALA A 470 19.47 -8.33 18.04
C ALA A 470 19.81 -8.83 16.62
N ASN A 471 19.01 -9.77 16.11
CA ASN A 471 19.20 -10.31 14.75
C ASN A 471 19.03 -9.22 13.68
N ASP A 472 20.05 -9.02 12.87
CA ASP A 472 20.07 -7.96 11.86
C ASP A 472 19.18 -8.27 10.67
N PHE A 473 18.59 -7.23 10.10
CA PHE A 473 17.76 -7.33 8.91
C PHE A 473 18.63 -7.46 7.65
N VAL A 474 18.45 -8.53 6.88
CA VAL A 474 19.18 -8.76 5.62
C VAL A 474 18.36 -8.34 4.41
N GLY A 475 17.10 -8.79 4.33
CA GLY A 475 16.24 -8.49 3.20
C GLY A 475 14.79 -8.95 3.43
N GLU A 476 13.84 -8.39 2.68
CA GLU A 476 12.44 -8.84 2.72
C GLU A 476 11.79 -8.88 1.35
N PHE A 477 10.68 -9.60 1.27
CA PHE A 477 9.74 -9.52 0.15
C PHE A 477 8.32 -9.77 0.65
N THR A 478 7.39 -8.88 0.29
CA THR A 478 5.96 -8.99 0.63
C THR A 478 5.09 -8.99 -0.64
N ILE A 479 4.04 -9.82 -0.66
CA ILE A 479 3.06 -9.94 -1.75
C ILE A 479 1.67 -10.38 -1.23
N PRO A 480 0.55 -9.90 -1.80
CA PRO A 480 -0.78 -10.43 -1.51
C PRO A 480 -0.93 -11.86 -2.01
N VAL A 481 -1.51 -12.76 -1.19
CA VAL A 481 -1.71 -14.17 -1.52
C VAL A 481 -2.47 -14.34 -2.84
N LYS A 482 -3.52 -13.55 -3.07
CA LYS A 482 -4.30 -13.58 -4.32
C LYS A 482 -3.49 -13.31 -5.60
N SER A 483 -2.34 -12.66 -5.46
CA SER A 483 -1.42 -12.32 -6.56
C SER A 483 -0.25 -13.29 -6.70
N ILE A 484 -0.17 -14.33 -5.87
CA ILE A 484 0.88 -15.36 -5.95
C ILE A 484 0.53 -16.39 -7.01
N ARG A 485 1.51 -16.70 -7.86
CA ARG A 485 1.52 -17.82 -8.78
C ARG A 485 2.12 -19.04 -8.08
N ALA A 486 1.51 -20.21 -8.25
CA ALA A 486 2.05 -21.46 -7.72
C ALA A 486 3.32 -21.89 -8.51
N GLY A 487 4.07 -22.82 -7.94
CA GLY A 487 5.29 -23.35 -8.52
C GLY A 487 6.55 -22.73 -7.97
N TYR A 488 7.65 -22.91 -8.70
CA TYR A 488 8.97 -22.43 -8.30
C TYR A 488 9.19 -20.98 -8.69
N SER A 489 9.75 -20.19 -7.79
CA SER A 489 10.03 -18.78 -8.04
C SER A 489 11.33 -18.32 -7.40
N HIS A 490 11.99 -17.35 -8.04
CA HIS A 490 13.00 -16.52 -7.38
C HIS A 490 12.36 -15.21 -6.94
N ILE A 491 12.41 -14.92 -5.65
CA ILE A 491 11.99 -13.62 -5.11
C ILE A 491 13.22 -12.76 -4.86
N ARG A 492 13.28 -11.61 -5.52
CA ARG A 492 14.33 -10.60 -5.28
C ARG A 492 14.02 -9.87 -3.97
N LEU A 493 15.02 -9.79 -3.10
CA LEU A 493 14.84 -9.18 -1.79
C LEU A 493 15.00 -7.67 -1.87
N ASN A 494 14.20 -6.95 -1.10
CA ASN A 494 14.46 -5.56 -0.76
C ASN A 494 15.48 -5.53 0.38
N THR A 495 16.68 -5.00 0.13
CA THR A 495 17.80 -5.00 1.09
C THR A 495 18.14 -3.59 1.55
N GLY A 496 19.00 -3.51 2.56
CA GLY A 496 19.52 -2.25 3.10
C GLY A 496 18.48 -1.36 3.79
N ASN A 497 18.94 -0.19 4.24
CA ASN A 497 18.12 0.73 5.02
C ASN A 497 16.98 1.35 4.22
N LEU A 498 17.13 1.51 2.89
CA LEU A 498 16.10 2.12 2.04
C LEU A 498 15.10 1.10 1.46
N ARG A 499 15.26 -0.20 1.76
CA ARG A 499 14.41 -1.28 1.22
C ARG A 499 14.32 -1.24 -0.30
N THR A 500 15.47 -1.22 -0.95
CA THR A 500 15.59 -1.21 -2.40
C THR A 500 15.76 -2.63 -2.92
N VAL A 501 15.14 -2.94 -4.06
CA VAL A 501 15.29 -4.24 -4.71
C VAL A 501 16.77 -4.49 -5.01
N ASP A 502 17.26 -5.65 -4.60
CA ASP A 502 18.61 -6.12 -4.85
C ASP A 502 18.64 -7.06 -6.07
N GLU A 503 19.44 -6.69 -7.07
CA GLU A 503 19.57 -7.43 -8.33
C GLU A 503 20.37 -8.74 -8.19
N SER A 504 20.90 -9.04 -7.00
CA SER A 504 21.62 -10.29 -6.71
C SER A 504 20.93 -11.09 -5.60
N ALA A 505 20.53 -10.43 -4.50
CA ALA A 505 19.98 -11.10 -3.33
C ALA A 505 18.58 -11.67 -3.61
N SER A 506 18.42 -12.98 -3.48
CA SER A 506 17.13 -13.64 -3.71
C SER A 506 16.91 -14.88 -2.85
N LEU A 507 15.64 -15.28 -2.73
CA LEU A 507 15.26 -16.61 -2.25
C LEU A 507 14.67 -17.42 -3.40
N PHE A 508 15.07 -18.68 -3.48
CA PHE A 508 14.43 -19.68 -4.31
C PHE A 508 13.38 -20.42 -3.47
N ILE A 509 12.13 -20.36 -3.92
CA ILE A 509 10.98 -20.89 -3.19
C ILE A 509 10.10 -21.74 -4.11
N ARG A 510 9.20 -22.53 -3.51
CA ARG A 510 8.07 -23.16 -4.18
C ARG A 510 6.79 -22.86 -3.42
N ILE A 511 5.76 -22.39 -4.10
CA ILE A 511 4.42 -22.23 -3.54
C ILE A 511 3.48 -23.28 -4.13
N ALA A 512 2.61 -23.87 -3.33
CA ALA A 512 1.48 -24.67 -3.82
C ALA A 512 0.20 -24.30 -3.06
N PHE A 513 -0.94 -24.48 -3.71
CA PHE A 513 -2.26 -24.30 -3.12
C PHE A 513 -3.02 -25.62 -3.22
N GLU A 514 -3.64 -26.02 -2.11
CA GLU A 514 -4.55 -27.17 -2.00
C GLU A 514 -6.00 -26.71 -1.88
#